data_AF-A0A432JMM8-F1
#
_entry.id   AF-A0A432JMM8-F1
#
_cell.length_a   1.000
_cell.length_b   1.000
_cell.length_c   1.000
_cell.angle_alpha   90.00
_cell.angle_beta   90.00
_cell.angle_gamma   90.00
#
_symmetry.space_group_name_H-M   'P 1'
#
loop_
_entity.id
_entity.type
_entity.pdbx_description
1 polymer ?
#
loop_
_entity_poly.entity_id
_entity_poly.type
_entity_poly.pdbx_seq_one_letter_code
_entity_poly.pdbx_strand_id
1 'polypeptide(L)' 'YLWKGNFTLGVVLGLAMLGNMLVAGMFGAGVPLLLRHLRMDPAVSSAVFVTTFTDVIGFVLFLGLAALFVDRLV' A
#
# COMPACT_ATOMS: atom_id res chain seq x y z
N TYR A 1 11.94 11.73 -10.01
CA TYR A 1 13.06 12.28 -10.78
C TYR A 1 13.30 13.77 -10.50
N LEU A 2 12.34 14.67 -10.79
CA LEU A 2 12.52 16.13 -10.66
C LEU A 2 13.10 16.62 -9.31
N TRP A 3 12.78 15.95 -8.21
CA TRP A 3 13.28 16.35 -6.89
C TRP A 3 14.72 15.90 -6.60
N LYS A 4 15.03 14.62 -6.83
CA LYS A 4 16.28 13.99 -6.41
C LYS A 4 17.26 13.69 -7.56
N GLY A 5 16.87 13.89 -8.82
CA GLY A 5 17.63 13.47 -10.00
C GLY A 5 17.81 11.96 -10.15
N ASN A 6 17.35 11.15 -9.19
CA ASN A 6 17.52 9.71 -9.21
C ASN A 6 16.33 9.03 -9.92
N PHE A 7 16.61 8.41 -11.08
CA PHE A 7 15.61 7.70 -11.88
C PHE A 7 15.15 6.40 -11.19
N THR A 8 16.09 5.63 -10.61
CA THR A 8 15.80 4.39 -9.88
C THR A 8 14.83 4.63 -8.72
N LEU A 9 15.06 5.69 -7.94
CA LEU A 9 14.19 6.05 -6.81
C LEU A 9 12.77 6.42 -7.30
N GLY A 10 12.67 7.09 -8.45
CA GLY A 10 11.38 7.37 -9.09
C GLY A 10 10.64 6.11 -9.53
N VAL A 11 11.34 5.15 -10.11
CA VAL A 11 10.76 3.87 -10.54
C VAL A 11 10.33 3.03 -9.34
N VAL A 12 11.15 2.93 -8.30
CA VAL A 12 10.82 2.23 -7.05
C VAL A 12 9.57 2.80 -6.40
N LEU A 13 9.50 4.13 -6.24
CA LEU A 13 8.33 4.79 -5.66
C LEU A 13 7.09 4.61 -6.54
N GLY A 14 7.23 4.74 -7.86
CA GLY A 14 6.13 4.56 -8.81
C GLY A 14 5.55 3.14 -8.77
N LEU A 15 6.41 2.12 -8.79
CA LEU A 15 5.98 0.71 -8.66
C LEU A 15 5.33 0.43 -7.30
N ALA A 16 5.91 0.96 -6.22
CA ALA A 16 5.33 0.80 -4.88
C ALA A 16 3.92 1.42 -4.79
N MET A 17 3.73 2.62 -5.34
CA MET A 17 2.44 3.30 -5.35
C MET A 17 1.41 2.57 -6.22
N LEU A 18 1.81 2.06 -7.39
CA LEU A 18 0.93 1.26 -8.25
C LEU A 18 0.46 -0.01 -7.54
N GLY A 19 1.40 -0.74 -6.92
CA GLY A 19 1.07 -1.92 -6.11
C GLY A 19 0.13 -1.58 -4.95
N ASN A 20 0.41 -0.48 -4.23
CA ASN A 20 -0.40 -0.05 -3.10
C ASN A 20 -1.84 0.32 -3.54
N MET A 21 -2.01 0.95 -4.69
CA MET A 21 -3.33 1.31 -5.23
C MET A 21 -4.16 0.08 -5.61
N LEU A 22 -3.54 -0.94 -6.19
CA LEU A 22 -4.22 -2.21 -6.52
C LEU A 22 -4.73 -2.88 -5.24
N VAL A 23 -3.87 -2.98 -4.23
CA VAL A 23 -4.22 -3.51 -2.92
C VAL A 23 -5.31 -2.67 -2.26
N ALA A 24 -5.17 -1.35 -2.24
CA ALA A 24 -6.16 -0.45 -1.64
C ALA A 24 -7.55 -0.61 -2.28
N GLY A 25 -7.64 -0.81 -3.59
CA GLY A 25 -8.90 -1.11 -4.27
C GLY A 25 -9.50 -2.46 -3.83
N MET A 26 -8.68 -3.50 -3.73
CA MET A 26 -9.11 -4.82 -3.27
C MET A 26 -9.60 -4.81 -1.82
N PHE A 27 -8.82 -4.21 -0.91
CA PHE A 27 -9.15 -4.15 0.51
C PHE A 27 -10.26 -3.13 0.81
N GLY A 28 -10.35 -2.03 0.04
CA GLY A 28 -11.41 -1.03 0.18
C GLY A 28 -12.81 -1.60 -0.02
N ALA A 29 -12.96 -2.57 -0.93
CA ALA A 29 -14.22 -3.29 -1.12
C ALA A 29 -14.29 -4.61 -0.31
N GLY A 30 -13.17 -5.31 -0.15
CA GLY A 30 -13.11 -6.63 0.50
C GLY A 30 -13.28 -6.58 2.02
N VAL A 31 -12.70 -5.59 2.70
CA VAL A 31 -12.76 -5.47 4.17
C VAL A 31 -14.20 -5.25 4.67
N PRO A 32 -15.02 -4.35 4.09
CA PRO A 32 -16.43 -4.21 4.48
C PRO A 32 -17.24 -5.50 4.30
N LEU A 33 -16.99 -6.25 3.21
CA LEU A 33 -17.67 -7.51 2.93
C LEU A 33 -17.27 -8.60 3.94
N LEU A 34 -15.99 -8.68 4.30
CA LEU A 34 -15.49 -9.63 5.29
C LEU A 34 -16.05 -9.32 6.69
N LEU A 35 -16.05 -8.05 7.10
CA LEU A 35 -16.64 -7.60 8.37
C LEU A 35 -18.14 -7.94 8.45
N ARG A 36 -18.88 -7.72 7.36
CA ARG A 36 -20.30 -8.09 7.26
C ARG A 36 -20.50 -9.60 7.42
N HIS A 37 -19.61 -10.43 6.86
CA HIS A 37 -19.67 -11.89 7.02
C HIS A 37 -19.41 -12.31 8.48
N LEU A 38 -18.54 -11.61 9.19
CA LEU A 38 -18.23 -11.82 10.61
C LEU A 38 -19.27 -11.22 11.57
N ARG A 39 -20.38 -10.66 11.07
CA ARG A 39 -21.43 -9.94 11.84
C ARG A 39 -20.90 -8.73 12.64
N MET A 40 -19.76 -8.19 12.26
CA MET A 40 -19.20 -6.96 12.83
C MET A 40 -19.72 -5.75 12.05
N ASP A 41 -19.96 -4.63 12.73
CA ASP A 41 -20.56 -3.44 12.13
C ASP A 41 -19.58 -2.77 11.13
N PRO A 42 -19.80 -2.88 9.81
CA PRO A 42 -18.84 -2.42 8.82
C PRO A 42 -18.69 -0.90 8.84
N ALA A 43 -19.72 -0.16 9.24
CA ALA A 43 -19.70 1.30 9.15
C ALA A 43 -18.63 1.93 10.06
N VAL A 44 -18.44 1.39 11.26
CA VAL A 44 -17.49 1.93 12.24
C VAL A 44 -16.12 1.27 12.11
N SER A 45 -16.09 -0.04 11.83
CA SER A 45 -14.83 -0.81 11.81
C SER A 45 -14.11 -0.73 10.46
N SER A 46 -14.83 -0.65 9.33
CA SER A 46 -14.19 -0.79 8.01
C SER A 46 -13.16 0.29 7.71
N ALA A 47 -13.40 1.55 8.10
CA ALA A 47 -12.47 2.64 7.82
C ALA A 47 -11.10 2.39 8.47
N VAL A 48 -11.08 2.01 9.76
CA VAL A 48 -9.84 1.73 10.51
C VAL A 48 -9.14 0.49 9.98
N PHE A 49 -9.88 -0.56 9.64
CA PHE A 49 -9.30 -1.77 9.06
C PHE A 49 -8.72 -1.50 7.66
N VAL A 50 -9.45 -0.79 6.79
CA VAL A 50 -8.96 -0.47 5.45
C VAL A 50 -7.69 0.37 5.53
N THR A 51 -7.67 1.43 6.34
CA THR A 51 -6.48 2.29 6.48
C THR A 51 -5.28 1.53 7.04
N THR A 52 -5.47 0.71 8.07
CA THR A 52 -4.37 -0.11 8.62
C THR A 52 -3.83 -1.12 7.61
N PHE A 53 -4.69 -1.80 6.85
CA PHE A 53 -4.25 -2.72 5.80
C PHE A 53 -3.50 -1.99 4.68
N THR A 54 -4.01 -0.85 4.20
CA THR A 54 -3.31 -0.10 3.15
C THR A 54 -2.03 0.55 3.67
N ASP A 55 -1.94 0.93 4.94
CA ASP A 55 -0.71 1.47 5.54
C ASP A 55 0.36 0.39 5.62
N VAL A 56 0.02 -0.78 6.21
CA VAL A 56 0.98 -1.89 6.35
C VAL A 56 1.47 -2.37 4.99
N ILE A 57 0.57 -2.59 4.04
CA ILE A 57 0.95 -3.08 2.71
C ILE A 57 1.70 -2.00 1.92
N GLY A 58 1.28 -0.74 2.01
CA GLY A 58 1.98 0.38 1.37
C GLY A 58 3.42 0.52 1.88
N PHE A 59 3.63 0.42 3.19
CA PHE A 59 4.96 0.43 3.79
C PHE A 59 5.80 -0.78 3.36
N VAL A 60 5.22 -1.98 3.39
CA VAL A 60 5.93 -3.20 2.97
C VAL A 60 6.32 -3.14 1.50
N LEU A 61 5.44 -2.67 0.62
CA LEU A 61 5.74 -2.52 -0.81
C LEU A 61 6.85 -1.49 -1.04
N PHE A 62 6.76 -0.33 -0.40
CA PHE A 62 7.76 0.71 -0.57
C PHE A 62 9.12 0.31 0.00
N LEU A 63 9.17 -0.12 1.26
CA LEU A 63 10.41 -0.52 1.93
C LEU A 63 10.99 -1.80 1.33
N GLY A 64 10.15 -2.76 0.93
CA GLY A 64 10.59 -3.99 0.27
C GLY A 64 11.22 -3.71 -1.08
N LEU A 65 10.59 -2.88 -1.92
CA LEU A 65 11.18 -2.48 -3.20
C LEU A 65 12.43 -1.61 -2.99
N ALA A 66 12.44 -0.71 -2.02
CA ALA A 66 13.62 0.09 -1.71
C ALA A 66 14.79 -0.78 -1.23
N ALA A 67 14.54 -1.80 -0.40
CA ALA A 67 15.55 -2.73 0.08
C ALA A 67 16.13 -3.59 -1.06
N LEU A 68 15.28 -4.06 -1.99
CA LEU A 68 15.73 -4.83 -3.16
C LEU A 68 16.62 -4.01 -4.11
N PHE A 69 16.41 -2.69 -4.19
CA PHE A 69 17.16 -1.80 -5.07
C PHE A 69 18.16 -0.92 -4.32
N VAL A 70 18.49 -1.24 -3.06
CA VAL A 70 19.30 -0.38 -2.18
C VAL A 70 20.67 -0.08 -2.79
N ASP A 71 21.30 -1.07 -3.44
CA ASP A 71 22.61 -0.93 -4.10
C ASP A 71 22.60 0.06 -5.28
N ARG A 72 21.43 0.33 -5.88
CA ARG A 72 21.26 1.31 -6.96
C ARG A 72 20.61 2.62 -6.47
N LEU A 73 20.25 2.70 -5.21
CA LEU A 73 19.65 3.87 -4.57
C LEU A 73 20.70 4.75 -3.88
N VAL A 74 21.79 4.15 -3.40
CA VAL A 74 22.94 4.81 -2.74
C VAL A 74 23.91 5.40 -3.76
#